data_AF-A0A8S0FEA8-F1
#
_entry.id   AF-A0A8S0FEA8-F1
#
_cell.length_a   1.000
_cell.length_b   1.000
_cell.length_c   1.000
_cell.angle_alpha   90.00
_cell.angle_beta   90.00
_cell.angle_gamma   90.00
#
_symmetry.space_group_name_H-M   'P 1'
#
loop_
_entity.id
_entity.type
_entity.pdbx_description
1 polymer ?
#
loop_
_entity_poly.entity_id
_entity_poly.type
_entity_poly.pdbx_seq_one_letter_code
_entity_poly.pdbx_strand_id
1 'polypeptide(L)'
;MLTGNLVMALFNHDTSRDQEPQLHTHAVVANVTQHNGEWKTLSSDKVGKTGFIENVYANQIAFGRLYREKLKEQVEALGYETEVVGKHGMWEMPGVPVEAFSGRSQAIREAVGEDASLKSRDVAALDTRKSKQHVDPEIRMAEWMQTLKGGSNRVRHPGIS
;
A
#
# COMPACT_ATOMS: atom_id res chain seq x y z
N MET A 1 30.59 -1.04 -0.87
CA MET A 1 30.79 -0.42 0.45
C MET A 1 29.43 0.04 0.97
N LEU A 2 29.11 -0.19 2.24
CA LEU A 2 27.84 0.21 2.86
C LEU A 2 28.09 1.37 3.81
N THR A 3 27.36 2.47 3.63
CA THR A 3 27.48 3.69 4.45
C THR A 3 26.58 3.68 5.68
N GLY A 4 25.50 2.87 5.68
CA GLY A 4 24.64 2.64 6.83
C GLY A 4 23.76 3.83 7.24
N ASN A 5 23.63 4.87 6.40
CA ASN A 5 22.84 6.06 6.70
C ASN A 5 22.07 6.58 5.48
N LEU A 6 20.87 7.10 5.73
CA LEU A 6 19.96 7.68 4.76
C LEU A 6 19.37 8.98 5.31
N VAL A 7 19.06 9.93 4.41
CA VAL A 7 18.18 11.06 4.71
C VAL A 7 16.81 10.76 4.09
N MET A 8 15.76 10.75 4.92
CA MET A 8 14.42 10.39 4.50
C MET A 8 13.38 11.40 5.00
N ALA A 9 12.37 11.67 4.18
CA ALA A 9 11.16 12.38 4.57
C ALA A 9 9.97 11.41 4.50
N LEU A 10 9.16 11.37 5.56
CA LEU A 10 8.00 10.49 5.65
C LEU A 10 6.72 11.32 5.55
N PHE A 11 5.91 11.07 4.53
CA PHE A 11 4.64 11.77 4.31
C PHE A 11 3.48 10.79 4.39
N ASN A 12 2.55 11.01 5.34
CA ASN A 12 1.37 10.18 5.50
C ASN A 12 0.20 10.72 4.69
N HIS A 13 -0.54 9.81 4.06
CA HIS A 13 -1.79 10.07 3.36
C HIS A 13 -2.80 8.99 3.71
N ASP A 14 -4.08 9.31 3.61
CA ASP A 14 -5.21 8.48 4.04
C ASP A 14 -6.21 8.17 2.93
N THR A 15 -6.03 8.72 1.73
CA THR A 15 -6.95 8.54 0.60
C THR A 15 -6.27 7.99 -0.64
N SER A 16 -6.98 7.13 -1.37
CA SER A 16 -6.60 6.69 -2.71
C SER A 16 -6.85 7.76 -3.77
N ARG A 17 -6.42 7.49 -5.01
CA ARG A 17 -6.78 8.33 -6.18
C ARG A 17 -8.29 8.37 -6.43
N ASP A 18 -9.00 7.32 -6.03
CA ASP A 18 -10.46 7.21 -6.11
C ASP A 18 -11.17 7.73 -4.85
N GLN A 19 -10.45 8.43 -3.96
CA GLN A 19 -10.99 9.05 -2.74
C GLN A 19 -11.52 8.04 -1.69
N GLU A 20 -11.09 6.78 -1.75
CA GLU A 20 -11.41 5.73 -0.76
C GLU A 20 -10.35 5.70 0.36
N PRO A 21 -10.65 5.13 1.55
CA PRO A 21 -9.67 4.95 2.61
C PRO A 21 -8.47 4.13 2.13
N GLN A 22 -7.28 4.73 2.16
CA GLN A 22 -6.03 4.08 1.79
C GLN A 22 -4.89 4.74 2.57
N LEU A 23 -4.73 4.36 3.85
CA LEU A 23 -3.63 4.84 4.67
C LEU A 23 -2.29 4.33 4.13
N HIS A 24 -1.38 5.25 3.80
CA HIS A 24 -0.05 4.93 3.30
C HIS A 24 0.98 6.03 3.62
N THR A 25 2.24 5.63 3.66
CA THR A 25 3.38 6.53 3.87
C THR A 25 4.27 6.55 2.64
N HIS A 26 4.55 7.74 2.11
CA HIS A 26 5.68 7.94 1.21
C HIS A 26 6.95 8.12 2.03
N ALA A 27 7.78 7.08 2.06
CA ALA A 27 9.15 7.16 2.56
C ALA A 27 10.09 7.64 1.43
N VAL A 28 10.23 8.95 1.30
CA VAL A 28 11.05 9.58 0.26
C VAL A 28 12.50 9.58 0.71
N VAL A 29 13.33 8.76 0.05
CA VAL A 29 14.78 8.69 0.30
C VAL A 29 15.49 9.70 -0.59
N ALA A 30 16.21 10.66 0.02
CA ALA A 30 17.03 11.59 -0.72
C ALA A 30 18.25 10.87 -1.32
N ASN A 31 18.68 11.26 -2.53
CA ASN A 31 19.85 10.66 -3.19
C ASN A 31 21.18 11.17 -2.59
N VAL A 32 21.32 11.03 -1.28
CA VAL A 32 22.52 11.40 -0.52
C VAL A 32 22.78 10.41 0.61
N THR A 33 24.05 10.18 0.91
CA THR A 33 24.53 9.41 2.05
C THR A 33 25.89 9.96 2.48
N GLN A 34 26.20 9.88 3.77
CA GLN A 34 27.47 10.36 4.29
C GLN A 34 28.51 9.22 4.31
N HIS A 35 29.72 9.53 3.86
CA HIS A 35 30.86 8.63 3.90
C HIS A 35 32.16 9.41 4.16
N ASN A 36 32.88 9.07 5.23
CA ASN A 36 34.12 9.74 5.65
C ASN A 36 34.00 11.27 5.76
N GLY A 37 32.90 11.75 6.35
CA GLY A 37 32.66 13.18 6.57
C GLY A 37 32.13 13.94 5.34
N GLU A 38 32.06 13.30 4.17
CA GLU A 38 31.54 13.90 2.94
C GLU A 38 30.17 13.35 2.57
N TRP A 39 29.35 14.18 1.94
CA TRP A 39 28.10 13.75 1.32
C TRP A 39 28.36 13.21 -0.09
N LYS A 40 27.86 12.02 -0.36
CA LYS A 40 27.94 11.33 -1.66
C LYS A 40 26.54 10.90 -2.11
N THR A 41 26.40 10.58 -3.38
CA THR A 41 25.15 9.99 -3.90
C THR A 41 25.00 8.55 -3.43
N LEU A 42 23.76 8.07 -3.32
CA LEU A 42 23.52 6.65 -3.12
C LEU A 42 24.07 5.87 -4.32
N SER A 43 24.64 4.69 -4.06
CA SER A 43 25.26 3.90 -5.12
C SER A 43 24.22 3.34 -6.10
N SER A 44 24.59 3.30 -7.37
CA SER A 44 23.87 2.55 -8.41
C SER A 44 24.87 1.67 -9.15
N ASP A 45 24.48 0.44 -9.46
CA ASP A 45 25.29 -0.47 -10.27
C ASP A 45 24.36 -1.19 -11.24
N LYS A 46 24.25 -0.64 -12.45
CA LYS A 46 23.33 -1.17 -13.47
C LYS A 46 23.77 -2.51 -14.06
N VAL A 47 25.04 -2.88 -13.89
CA VAL A 47 25.62 -4.11 -14.46
C VAL A 47 25.50 -5.25 -13.45
N GLY A 48 26.06 -5.08 -12.26
CA GLY A 48 26.01 -6.08 -11.20
C GLY A 48 24.74 -6.06 -10.38
N LYS A 49 23.91 -5.01 -10.49
CA LYS A 49 22.67 -4.81 -9.71
C LYS A 49 22.91 -4.80 -8.20
N THR A 50 24.06 -4.30 -7.78
CA THR A 50 24.49 -4.27 -6.37
C THR A 50 24.40 -2.89 -5.71
N GLY A 51 23.85 -1.90 -6.42
CA GLY A 51 23.60 -0.56 -5.87
C GLY A 51 22.48 -0.53 -4.84
N PHE A 52 22.24 0.65 -4.26
CA PHE A 52 21.23 0.84 -3.22
C PHE A 52 19.83 0.49 -3.73
N ILE A 53 19.39 1.13 -4.82
CA ILE A 53 18.02 0.98 -5.33
C ILE A 53 17.78 -0.43 -5.88
N GLU A 54 18.78 -1.05 -6.49
CA GLU A 54 18.70 -2.42 -6.99
C GLU A 54 18.49 -3.43 -5.85
N ASN A 55 19.19 -3.25 -4.72
CA ASN A 55 18.96 -4.05 -3.52
C ASN A 55 17.57 -3.79 -2.91
N VAL A 56 17.07 -2.54 -2.95
CA VAL A 56 15.71 -2.23 -2.51
C VAL A 56 14.67 -3.00 -3.33
N TYR A 57 14.79 -2.99 -4.67
CA TYR A 57 13.90 -3.76 -5.53
C TYR A 57 14.03 -5.27 -5.33
N ALA A 58 15.25 -5.80 -5.21
CA ALA A 58 15.48 -7.22 -4.97
C ALA A 58 14.85 -7.71 -3.65
N ASN A 59 14.75 -6.83 -2.64
CA ASN A 59 14.22 -7.14 -1.31
C ASN A 59 12.82 -6.56 -1.06
N GLN A 60 12.11 -6.08 -2.08
CA GLN A 60 10.81 -5.41 -1.91
C GLN A 60 9.78 -6.26 -1.13
N ILE A 61 9.78 -7.58 -1.35
CA ILE A 61 8.88 -8.51 -0.66
C ILE A 61 9.26 -8.63 0.82
N ALA A 62 10.56 -8.66 1.13
CA ALA A 62 11.05 -8.77 2.49
C ALA A 62 10.75 -7.50 3.30
N PHE A 63 11.00 -6.31 2.74
CA PHE A 63 10.64 -5.04 3.39
C PHE A 63 9.13 -4.91 3.60
N GLY A 64 8.32 -5.28 2.60
CA GLY A 64 6.87 -5.30 2.73
C GLY A 64 6.39 -6.26 3.81
N ARG A 65 7.03 -7.43 3.94
CA ARG A 65 6.73 -8.41 5.00
C ARG A 65 7.05 -7.88 6.39
N LEU A 66 8.24 -7.30 6.59
CA LEU A 66 8.63 -6.72 7.89
C LEU A 66 7.66 -5.62 8.33
N TYR A 67 7.27 -4.73 7.41
CA TYR A 67 6.28 -3.69 7.68
C TYR A 67 4.94 -4.29 8.11
N ARG A 68 4.41 -5.26 7.34
CA ARG A 68 3.11 -5.89 7.62
C ARG A 68 3.12 -6.70 8.92
N GLU A 69 4.22 -7.38 9.22
CA GLU A 69 4.37 -8.14 10.47
C GLU A 69 4.38 -7.18 11.66
N LYS A 70 5.13 -6.07 11.56
CA LYS A 70 5.18 -5.11 12.66
C LYS A 70 3.84 -4.40 12.89
N LEU A 71 3.08 -4.15 11.83
CA LEU A 71 1.73 -3.61 11.93
C LEU A 71 0.77 -4.65 12.54
N LYS A 72 0.86 -5.91 12.10
CA LYS A 72 0.07 -7.02 12.62
C LYS A 72 0.23 -7.17 14.13
N GLU A 73 1.47 -7.22 14.62
CA GLU A 73 1.76 -7.31 16.06
C GLU A 73 1.04 -6.21 16.87
N GLN A 74 1.05 -4.98 16.36
CA GLN A 74 0.42 -3.83 17.03
C GLN A 74 -1.10 -3.91 16.97
N VAL A 75 -1.67 -4.33 15.84
CA VAL A 75 -3.12 -4.50 15.65
C VAL A 75 -3.66 -5.61 16.54
N GLU A 76 -2.95 -6.74 16.63
CA GLU A 76 -3.32 -7.85 17.52
C GLU A 76 -3.14 -7.49 19.00
N ALA A 77 -2.12 -6.69 19.35
CA ALA A 77 -1.97 -6.16 20.71
C ALA A 77 -3.11 -5.21 21.13
N LEU A 78 -3.80 -4.58 20.18
CA LEU A 78 -5.01 -3.80 20.42
C LEU A 78 -6.28 -4.67 20.54
N GLY A 79 -6.18 -5.98 20.32
CA GLY A 79 -7.27 -6.95 20.45
C GLY A 79 -8.03 -7.23 19.16
N TYR A 80 -7.54 -6.79 17.99
CA TYR A 80 -8.13 -7.13 16.70
C TYR A 80 -7.59 -8.47 16.17
N GLU A 81 -8.46 -9.24 15.52
CA GLU A 81 -8.06 -10.47 14.82
C GLU A 81 -7.55 -10.17 13.42
N THR A 82 -6.63 -11.01 12.91
CA THR A 82 -6.11 -10.92 11.53
C THR A 82 -6.17 -12.27 10.82
N GLU A 83 -6.45 -12.25 9.52
CA GLU A 83 -6.43 -13.44 8.66
C GLU A 83 -5.58 -13.22 7.41
N VAL A 84 -4.84 -14.24 6.97
CA VAL A 84 -4.01 -14.17 5.76
C VAL A 84 -4.90 -14.36 4.53
N VAL A 85 -5.03 -13.33 3.70
CA VAL A 85 -5.90 -13.33 2.51
C VAL A 85 -5.14 -13.30 1.19
N GLY A 86 -3.81 -13.22 1.23
CA GLY A 86 -3.01 -13.06 0.02
C GLY A 86 -1.58 -13.56 0.11
N LYS A 87 -0.89 -13.46 -1.03
CA LYS A 87 0.52 -13.87 -1.16
C LYS A 87 1.40 -13.07 -0.21
N HIS A 88 2.55 -13.64 0.14
CA HIS A 88 3.60 -12.95 0.90
C HIS A 88 3.16 -12.43 2.28
N GLY A 89 2.14 -13.03 2.91
CA GLY A 89 1.66 -12.62 4.23
C GLY A 89 0.86 -11.33 4.20
N MET A 90 0.11 -11.09 3.12
CA MET A 90 -0.93 -10.06 3.11
C MET A 90 -2.10 -10.56 3.97
N TRP A 91 -2.60 -9.70 4.85
CA TRP A 91 -3.64 -10.03 5.81
C TRP A 91 -4.66 -8.89 5.91
N GLU A 92 -5.86 -9.22 6.36
CA GLU A 92 -6.94 -8.28 6.63
C GLU A 92 -7.59 -8.62 7.99
N MET A 93 -8.43 -7.73 8.51
CA MET A 93 -9.27 -8.03 9.69
C MET A 93 -10.56 -8.75 9.26
N PRO A 94 -10.91 -9.91 9.85
CA PRO A 94 -12.13 -10.62 9.52
C PRO A 94 -13.39 -9.75 9.68
N GLY A 95 -14.34 -9.89 8.75
CA GLY A 95 -15.63 -9.19 8.81
C GLY A 95 -15.60 -7.71 8.40
N VAL A 96 -14.43 -7.14 8.10
CA VAL A 96 -14.32 -5.78 7.55
C VAL A 96 -14.63 -5.79 6.04
N PRO A 97 -15.52 -4.93 5.51
CA PRO A 97 -15.92 -4.95 4.10
C PRO A 97 -14.86 -4.30 3.19
N VAL A 98 -13.66 -4.89 3.09
CA VAL A 98 -12.51 -4.35 2.34
C VAL A 98 -12.84 -4.12 0.86
N GLU A 99 -13.58 -5.04 0.23
CA GLU A 99 -13.95 -4.91 -1.19
C GLU A 99 -14.83 -3.67 -1.47
N ALA A 100 -15.59 -3.17 -0.49
CA ALA A 100 -16.41 -1.97 -0.68
C ALA A 100 -15.58 -0.69 -0.82
N PHE A 101 -14.29 -0.74 -0.47
CA PHE A 101 -13.34 0.39 -0.52
C PHE A 101 -12.12 0.10 -1.39
N SER A 102 -12.23 -0.91 -2.27
CA SER A 102 -11.14 -1.37 -3.13
C SER A 102 -11.37 -1.02 -4.61
N GLY A 103 -12.09 0.07 -4.89
CA GLY A 103 -12.47 0.50 -6.24
C GLY A 103 -11.28 0.64 -7.18
N ARG A 104 -10.14 1.14 -6.67
CA ARG A 104 -8.92 1.23 -7.49
C ARG A 104 -8.43 -0.15 -7.98
N SER A 105 -8.41 -1.13 -7.08
CA SER A 105 -7.97 -2.50 -7.38
C SER A 105 -8.93 -3.20 -8.33
N GLN A 106 -10.24 -2.99 -8.14
CA GLN A 106 -11.29 -3.52 -9.00
C GLN A 106 -11.17 -2.94 -10.42
N ALA A 107 -11.03 -1.62 -10.58
CA ALA A 107 -10.86 -0.98 -11.89
C ALA A 107 -9.63 -1.48 -12.66
N ILE A 108 -8.51 -1.73 -11.97
CA ILE A 108 -7.30 -2.29 -12.61
C ILE A 108 -7.58 -3.70 -13.11
N ARG A 109 -8.16 -4.54 -12.24
CA ARG A 109 -8.49 -5.94 -12.57
C ARG A 109 -9.50 -6.03 -13.70
N GLU A 110 -10.52 -5.18 -13.73
CA GLU A 110 -11.49 -5.10 -14.83
C GLU A 110 -10.82 -4.71 -16.15
N ALA A 111 -9.81 -3.83 -16.12
CA ALA A 111 -9.11 -3.37 -17.31
C ALA A 111 -8.17 -4.42 -17.93
N VAL A 112 -7.51 -5.27 -17.14
CA VAL A 112 -6.49 -6.21 -17.64
C VAL A 112 -6.75 -7.70 -17.36
N GLY A 113 -7.77 -8.02 -16.59
CA GLY A 113 -8.08 -9.37 -16.15
C GLY A 113 -7.31 -9.80 -14.89
N GLU A 114 -7.81 -10.84 -14.22
CA GLU A 114 -7.25 -11.37 -12.97
C GLU A 114 -5.82 -11.91 -13.14
N ASP A 115 -5.54 -12.59 -14.24
CA ASP A 115 -4.23 -13.24 -14.46
C ASP A 115 -3.19 -12.34 -15.14
N ALA A 116 -3.48 -11.03 -15.22
CA ALA A 116 -2.59 -10.06 -15.84
C ALA A 116 -1.21 -10.02 -15.17
N SER A 117 -0.17 -9.88 -16.00
CA SER A 117 1.20 -9.67 -15.52
C SER A 117 1.32 -8.40 -14.67
N LEU A 118 2.29 -8.34 -13.76
CA LEU A 118 2.57 -7.14 -12.97
C LEU A 118 2.76 -5.90 -13.85
N LYS A 119 3.50 -6.06 -14.96
CA LYS A 119 3.73 -4.98 -15.92
C LYS A 119 2.45 -4.49 -16.59
N SER A 120 1.54 -5.40 -16.93
CA SER A 120 0.23 -5.04 -17.48
C SER A 120 -0.62 -4.29 -16.46
N ARG A 121 -0.58 -4.71 -15.19
CA ARG A 121 -1.26 -4.03 -14.09
C ARG A 121 -0.68 -2.63 -13.84
N ASP A 122 0.63 -2.44 -13.95
CA ASP A 122 1.27 -1.12 -13.81
C ASP A 122 0.78 -0.14 -14.88
N VAL A 123 0.68 -0.59 -16.14
CA VAL A 123 0.14 0.21 -17.24
C VAL A 123 -1.32 0.57 -16.98
N ALA A 124 -2.15 -0.41 -16.64
CA ALA A 124 -3.56 -0.16 -16.30
C ALA A 124 -3.72 0.76 -15.08
N ALA A 125 -2.82 0.67 -14.10
CA ALA A 125 -2.80 1.54 -12.93
C ALA A 125 -2.48 3.01 -13.28
N LEU A 126 -1.85 3.28 -14.43
CA LEU A 126 -1.65 4.63 -14.96
C LEU A 126 -2.83 5.06 -15.83
N ASP A 127 -3.29 4.20 -16.75
CA ASP A 127 -4.31 4.53 -17.74
C ASP A 127 -5.69 4.78 -17.12
N THR A 128 -6.05 3.97 -16.12
CA THR A 128 -7.34 4.12 -15.40
C THR A 128 -7.27 5.15 -14.26
N ARG A 129 -6.13 5.83 -14.10
CA ARG A 129 -5.91 6.76 -12.98
C ARG A 129 -6.65 8.07 -13.21
N LYS A 130 -7.57 8.41 -12.32
CA LYS A 130 -8.18 9.74 -12.28
C LYS A 130 -7.19 10.82 -11.85
N SER A 131 -7.44 12.06 -12.28
CA SER A 131 -6.73 13.23 -11.79
C SER A 131 -6.95 13.41 -10.27
N LYS A 132 -6.01 14.07 -9.58
CA LYS A 132 -6.18 14.33 -8.14
C LYS A 132 -7.35 15.28 -7.97
N GLN A 133 -8.38 14.84 -7.26
CA GLN A 133 -9.49 15.71 -6.88
C GLN A 133 -9.26 16.24 -5.46
N HIS A 134 -9.63 17.49 -5.24
CA HIS A 134 -9.74 18.06 -3.91
C HIS A 134 -11.20 17.90 -3.50
N VAL A 135 -11.45 16.97 -2.58
CA VAL A 135 -12.78 16.75 -1.98
C VAL A 135 -12.70 17.16 -0.51
N ASP A 136 -13.74 17.86 -0.06
CA ASP A 136 -13.91 18.26 1.33
C ASP A 136 -13.84 17.02 2.25
N PRO A 137 -13.00 17.02 3.30
CA PRO A 137 -12.91 15.90 4.22
C PRO A 137 -14.24 15.47 4.86
N GLU A 138 -15.13 16.41 5.18
CA GLU A 138 -16.41 16.11 5.82
C GLU A 138 -17.36 15.39 4.86
N ILE A 139 -17.42 15.86 3.61
CA ILE A 139 -18.21 15.21 2.55
C ILE A 139 -17.69 13.79 2.32
N ARG A 140 -16.36 13.63 2.22
CA ARG A 140 -15.74 12.32 2.02
C ARG A 140 -16.04 11.33 3.15
N MET A 141 -15.95 11.79 4.40
CA MET A 141 -16.28 10.95 5.56
C MET A 141 -17.75 10.54 5.55
N ALA A 142 -18.66 11.45 5.19
CA ALA A 142 -20.08 11.13 5.06
C ALA A 142 -20.35 10.06 3.98
N GLU A 143 -19.69 10.18 2.82
CA GLU A 143 -19.74 9.17 1.74
C GLU A 143 -19.23 7.80 2.21
N TRP A 144 -18.10 7.77 2.91
CA TRP A 144 -17.55 6.51 3.46
C TRP A 144 -18.50 5.85 4.45
N MET A 145 -19.09 6.64 5.35
CA MET A 145 -20.08 6.14 6.31
C MET A 145 -21.35 5.64 5.63
N GLN A 146 -21.76 6.25 4.51
CA GLN A 146 -22.87 5.78 3.70
C GLN A 146 -22.52 4.45 3.01
N THR A 147 -21.34 4.34 2.40
CA THR A 147 -20.84 3.09 1.79
C THR A 147 -20.76 1.96 2.82
N LEU A 148 -20.27 2.23 4.04
CA LEU A 148 -20.24 1.26 5.14
C LEU A 148 -21.64 0.75 5.49
N LYS A 149 -22.64 1.64 5.62
CA LYS A 149 -24.03 1.25 5.89
C LYS A 149 -24.61 0.39 4.75
N GLY A 150 -24.32 0.76 3.50
CA GLY A 150 -24.75 -0.01 2.32
C GLY A 150 -24.08 -1.38 2.19
N GLY A 151 -22.82 -1.50 2.63
CA GLY A 151 -22.08 -2.76 2.69
C GLY A 151 -22.54 -3.65 3.85
N SER A 152 -22.80 -3.07 5.03
CA SER A 152 -23.26 -3.80 6.23
C SER A 152 -24.62 -4.48 6.00
N ASN A 153 -25.50 -3.89 5.20
CA ASN A 153 -26.76 -4.54 4.79
C ASN A 153 -26.58 -5.75 3.84
N ARG A 154 -25.44 -5.89 3.17
CA ARG A 154 -25.11 -7.05 2.32
C ARG A 154 -24.39 -8.19 3.07
N VAL A 155 -23.83 -7.92 4.24
CA VAL A 155 -23.08 -8.91 5.06
C VAL A 155 -23.97 -9.62 6.10
N ARG A 156 -25.30 -9.46 6.07
CA ARG A 156 -26.19 -10.34 6.85
C ARG A 156 -26.09 -11.76 6.31
N HIS A 157 -25.29 -12.59 6.99
CA HIS A 157 -25.22 -14.02 6.76
C HIS A 157 -26.63 -14.64 6.77
N PRO A 158 -27.00 -15.48 5.80
CA PRO A 158 -28.19 -16.31 5.90
C PRO A 158 -27.91 -17.44 6.87
N GLY A 159 -28.59 -17.41 8.01
CA GLY A 159 -28.78 -18.59 8.88
C GLY A 159 -28.03 -18.53 10.21
N ILE A 160 -28.73 -18.03 11.23
CA ILE A 160 -28.99 -18.81 12.45
C ILE A 160 -30.43 -18.48 12.85
N SER A 161 -31.31 -19.47 12.72
CA SER A 161 -32.63 -19.54 13.37
C SER A 161 -32.48 -20.05 14.78
#